data_AF-A0A402XZK1-F1
#
_entry.id   AF-A0A402XZK1-F1
#
_cell.length_a   1.000
_cell.length_b   1.000
_cell.length_c   1.000
_cell.angle_alpha   90.00
_cell.angle_beta   90.00
_cell.angle_gamma   90.00
#
_symmetry.space_group_name_H-M   'P 1'
#
loop_
_entity.id
_entity.type
_entity.pdbx_description
1 polymer ?
#
loop_
_entity_poly.entity_id
_entity_poly.type
_entity_poly.pdbx_seq_one_letter_code
_entity_poly.pdbx_strand_id
1 'polypeptide(L)'
;MSSRNNPARVAIVMGSKSDWATMQFAAEIFEILDVPHHVEVVSAHRTPDKLFSFAETAEENGYQVIIAGAGGAAHLPGMIAAKTLVPVLGVPVQSAALSGVDSLYSIVQMPRGIPVGTLAIGKAGAANAALLAAQILAQHDAELHQRIADWRKAQTDEVLENPDPRGTL
;
A
#
# COMPACT_ATOMS: atom_id res chain seq x y z
N MET A 1 -10.09 18.74 20.78
CA MET A 1 -10.51 19.48 19.57
C MET A 1 -10.68 18.47 18.45
N SER A 2 -11.70 18.67 17.61
CA SER A 2 -12.46 17.68 16.84
C SER A 2 -11.67 16.65 15.99
N SER A 3 -11.86 15.36 16.29
CA SER A 3 -11.34 14.18 15.56
C SER A 3 -12.31 13.62 14.50
N ARG A 4 -13.18 14.46 13.91
CA ARG A 4 -14.33 13.98 13.10
C ARG A 4 -14.35 14.34 11.63
N ASN A 5 -13.26 14.82 11.02
CA ASN A 5 -13.31 15.12 9.58
C ASN A 5 -11.95 15.10 8.87
N ASN A 6 -11.08 14.12 9.17
CA ASN A 6 -9.94 13.87 8.28
C ASN A 6 -10.37 12.79 7.28
N PRO A 7 -10.84 13.15 6.07
CA PRO A 7 -11.22 12.17 5.06
C PRO A 7 -10.03 11.26 4.77
N ALA A 8 -10.30 9.98 4.50
CA ALA A 8 -9.26 9.01 4.18
C ALA A 8 -8.40 9.51 3.00
N ARG A 9 -7.12 9.77 3.25
CA ARG A 9 -6.18 10.26 2.21
C ARG A 9 -5.52 9.12 1.45
N VAL A 10 -5.71 7.88 1.92
CA VAL A 10 -5.18 6.67 1.28
C VAL A 10 -6.30 5.67 1.04
N ALA A 11 -6.28 5.02 -0.11
CA ALA A 11 -7.11 3.85 -0.39
C ALA A 11 -6.24 2.60 -0.55
N ILE A 12 -6.60 1.51 0.14
CA ILE A 12 -6.04 0.17 -0.03
C ILE A 12 -7.05 -0.64 -0.84
N VAL A 13 -6.67 -1.05 -2.05
CA VAL A 13 -7.51 -1.86 -2.93
C VAL A 13 -6.84 -3.18 -3.30
N MET A 14 -7.66 -4.19 -3.51
CA MET A 14 -7.18 -5.53 -3.87
C MET A 14 -8.14 -6.29 -4.76
N GLY A 15 -7.61 -7.21 -5.56
CA GLY A 15 -8.38 -7.94 -6.58
C GLY A 15 -9.34 -8.98 -6.01
N SER A 16 -9.09 -9.47 -4.80
CA SER A 16 -9.86 -10.53 -4.15
C SER A 16 -9.82 -10.40 -2.62
N LYS A 17 -10.80 -11.01 -1.94
CA LYS A 17 -10.77 -11.11 -0.47
C LYS A 17 -9.57 -11.92 0.05
N SER A 18 -9.06 -12.88 -0.73
CA SER A 18 -7.87 -13.66 -0.35
C SER A 18 -6.60 -12.82 -0.31
N ASP A 19 -6.51 -11.75 -1.11
CA ASP A 19 -5.36 -10.83 -1.08
C ASP A 19 -5.27 -10.08 0.26
N TRP A 20 -6.36 -10.00 1.03
CA TRP A 20 -6.38 -9.39 2.37
C TRP A 20 -5.36 -10.03 3.31
N ALA A 21 -5.08 -11.32 3.17
CA ALA A 21 -4.04 -11.98 3.95
C ALA A 21 -2.65 -11.31 3.81
N THR A 22 -2.40 -10.65 2.68
CA THR A 22 -1.21 -9.82 2.44
C THR A 22 -1.48 -8.33 2.70
N MET A 23 -2.61 -7.80 2.23
CA MET A 23 -2.87 -6.37 2.27
C MET A 23 -3.24 -5.83 3.66
N GLN A 24 -3.67 -6.69 4.60
CA GLN A 24 -3.90 -6.29 5.99
C GLN A 24 -2.66 -5.67 6.64
N PHE A 25 -1.45 -6.10 6.26
CA PHE A 25 -0.20 -5.53 6.76
C PHE A 25 0.01 -4.07 6.34
N ALA A 26 -0.66 -3.60 5.29
CA ALA A 26 -0.70 -2.17 4.97
C ALA A 26 -1.65 -1.40 5.91
N ALA A 27 -2.82 -1.98 6.21
CA ALA A 27 -3.80 -1.40 7.12
C ALA A 27 -3.25 -1.33 8.56
N GLU A 28 -2.58 -2.38 9.04
CA GLU A 28 -1.92 -2.43 10.35
C GLU A 28 -0.93 -1.27 10.54
N ILE A 29 -0.12 -0.95 9.52
CA ILE A 29 0.81 0.20 9.59
C ILE A 29 0.05 1.52 9.70
N PHE A 30 -1.06 1.68 8.98
CA PHE A 30 -1.87 2.90 9.10
C PHE A 30 -2.61 3.00 10.44
N GLU A 31 -3.00 1.89 11.05
CA GLU A 31 -3.53 1.88 12.41
C GLU A 31 -2.46 2.32 13.42
N ILE A 32 -1.23 1.80 13.31
CA ILE A 32 -0.10 2.20 14.17
C ILE A 32 0.24 3.69 14.01
N LEU A 33 0.23 4.19 12.77
CA LEU A 33 0.58 5.58 12.45
C LEU A 33 -0.60 6.54 12.53
N ASP A 34 -1.79 6.08 12.94
CA ASP A 34 -3.03 6.87 12.99
C ASP A 34 -3.28 7.62 11.67
N VAL A 35 -3.32 6.87 10.56
CA VAL A 35 -3.61 7.38 9.21
C VAL A 35 -4.98 6.86 8.76
N PRO A 36 -5.98 7.73 8.61
CA PRO A 36 -7.28 7.35 8.06
C PRO A 36 -7.16 6.80 6.64
N HIS A 37 -7.72 5.62 6.41
CA HIS A 37 -7.62 4.93 5.13
C HIS A 37 -8.93 4.20 4.77
N HIS A 38 -9.17 4.05 3.47
CA HIS A 38 -10.27 3.26 2.91
C HIS A 38 -9.76 1.88 2.48
N VAL A 39 -10.60 0.84 2.61
CA VAL A 39 -10.26 -0.53 2.18
C VAL A 39 -11.37 -1.09 1.32
N GLU A 40 -11.02 -1.61 0.13
CA GLU A 40 -12.03 -2.15 -0.79
C GLU A 40 -11.53 -3.27 -1.71
N VAL A 41 -12.41 -4.19 -2.05
CA VAL A 41 -12.16 -5.18 -3.12
C VAL A 41 -12.59 -4.59 -4.47
N VAL A 42 -11.61 -4.46 -5.37
CA VAL A 42 -11.75 -3.94 -6.73
C VAL A 42 -10.99 -4.89 -7.67
N SER A 43 -11.71 -5.72 -8.42
CA SER A 43 -11.10 -6.72 -9.30
C SER A 43 -10.94 -6.18 -10.72
N ALA A 44 -9.70 -6.09 -11.20
CA ALA A 44 -9.41 -5.67 -12.57
C ALA A 44 -10.09 -6.55 -13.63
N HIS A 45 -10.11 -7.87 -13.41
CA HIS A 45 -10.65 -8.81 -14.39
C HIS A 45 -12.14 -9.12 -14.22
N ARG A 46 -12.67 -9.02 -12.99
CA ARG A 46 -14.07 -9.41 -12.69
C ARG A 46 -15.02 -8.22 -12.53
N THR A 47 -14.50 -7.05 -12.17
CA THR A 47 -15.26 -5.81 -12.00
C THR A 47 -14.55 -4.64 -12.68
N PRO A 48 -14.23 -4.72 -14.00
CA PRO A 48 -13.43 -3.70 -14.69
C PRO A 48 -14.08 -2.31 -14.65
N ASP A 49 -15.40 -2.22 -14.79
CA ASP A 49 -16.11 -0.93 -14.74
C ASP A 49 -16.02 -0.28 -13.35
N LYS A 50 -16.04 -1.10 -12.30
CA LYS A 50 -15.81 -0.63 -10.92
C LYS A 50 -14.39 -0.11 -10.75
N LEU A 51 -13.39 -0.76 -11.36
CA LEU A 51 -12.01 -0.26 -11.34
C LEU A 51 -11.92 1.12 -11.98
N PHE A 52 -12.54 1.30 -13.14
CA PHE A 52 -12.53 2.58 -13.86
C PHE A 52 -13.22 3.65 -13.02
N SER A 53 -14.43 3.39 -12.53
CA SER A 53 -15.17 4.31 -11.67
C SER A 53 -14.40 4.67 -10.39
N PHE A 54 -13.74 3.70 -9.74
CA PHE A 54 -12.90 3.94 -8.57
C PHE A 54 -11.74 4.88 -8.89
N ALA A 55 -11.00 4.62 -9.98
CA ALA A 55 -9.84 5.42 -10.35
C ALA A 55 -10.23 6.84 -10.80
N GLU A 56 -11.28 6.97 -11.61
CA GLU A 56 -11.76 8.26 -12.12
C GLU A 56 -12.25 9.19 -11.00
N THR A 57 -12.82 8.64 -9.92
CA THR A 57 -13.32 9.40 -8.78
C THR A 57 -12.33 9.52 -7.62
N ALA A 58 -11.11 8.97 -7.75
CA ALA A 58 -10.16 8.90 -6.64
C ALA A 58 -9.74 10.29 -6.12
N GLU A 59 -9.44 11.23 -7.02
CA GLU A 59 -9.07 12.60 -6.66
C GLU A 59 -10.24 13.36 -6.00
N GLU A 60 -11.45 13.19 -6.54
CA GLU A 60 -12.68 13.81 -6.00
C GLU A 60 -13.02 13.30 -4.60
N ASN A 61 -12.73 12.03 -4.32
CA ASN A 61 -12.87 11.42 -3.00
C ASN A 61 -11.75 11.82 -2.03
N GLY A 62 -10.76 12.60 -2.47
CA GLY A 62 -9.69 13.13 -1.63
C GLY A 62 -8.50 12.18 -1.42
N TYR A 63 -8.41 11.09 -2.19
CA TYR A 63 -7.25 10.19 -2.11
C TYR A 63 -6.00 10.88 -2.69
N GLN A 64 -4.93 10.82 -1.92
CA GLN A 64 -3.61 11.34 -2.29
C GLN A 64 -2.62 10.22 -2.62
N VAL A 65 -2.89 8.99 -2.19
CA VAL A 65 -2.14 7.78 -2.55
C VAL A 65 -3.10 6.59 -2.65
N ILE A 66 -2.89 5.70 -3.63
CA ILE A 66 -3.59 4.42 -3.74
C ILE A 66 -2.58 3.30 -3.58
N ILE A 67 -2.87 2.32 -2.72
CA ILE A 67 -2.12 1.08 -2.58
C ILE A 67 -2.93 -0.05 -3.21
N ALA A 68 -2.40 -0.69 -4.24
CA ALA A 68 -3.09 -1.74 -4.98
C ALA A 68 -2.34 -3.08 -4.89
N GLY A 69 -2.99 -4.11 -4.33
CA GLY A 69 -2.48 -5.47 -4.21
C GLY A 69 -3.08 -6.44 -5.22
N ALA A 70 -2.25 -7.19 -5.94
CA ALA A 70 -2.70 -8.26 -6.84
C ALA A 70 -1.63 -9.33 -7.08
N GLY A 71 -2.06 -10.55 -7.37
CA GLY A 71 -1.20 -11.70 -7.67
C GLY A 71 -1.42 -12.29 -9.07
N GLY A 72 -0.44 -13.05 -9.57
CA GLY A 72 -0.42 -13.64 -10.90
C GLY A 72 -0.26 -12.60 -12.00
N ALA A 73 -1.18 -12.59 -12.97
CA ALA A 73 -1.32 -11.52 -13.97
C ALA A 73 -1.91 -10.26 -13.33
N ALA A 74 -1.09 -9.58 -12.52
CA ALA A 74 -1.51 -8.56 -11.57
C ALA A 74 -1.78 -7.17 -12.20
N HIS A 75 -2.87 -7.05 -12.97
CA HIS A 75 -3.19 -5.84 -13.74
C HIS A 75 -3.80 -4.68 -12.91
N LEU A 76 -4.23 -4.93 -11.67
CA LEU A 76 -4.94 -3.94 -10.86
C LEU A 76 -4.16 -2.61 -10.70
N PRO A 77 -2.88 -2.59 -10.26
CA PRO A 77 -2.18 -1.33 -10.05
C PRO A 77 -1.99 -0.52 -11.34
N GLY A 78 -1.55 -1.18 -12.41
CA GLY A 78 -1.30 -0.52 -13.70
C GLY A 78 -2.57 0.07 -14.32
N MET A 79 -3.70 -0.63 -14.23
CA MET A 79 -4.97 -0.16 -14.78
C MET A 79 -5.57 0.99 -13.95
N ILE A 80 -5.36 1.03 -12.64
CA ILE A 80 -5.73 2.20 -11.83
C ILE A 80 -4.86 3.40 -12.25
N ALA A 81 -3.54 3.23 -12.31
CA ALA A 81 -2.61 4.29 -12.69
C ALA A 81 -2.88 4.86 -14.09
N ALA A 82 -3.44 4.06 -15.00
CA ALA A 82 -3.82 4.52 -16.33
C ALA A 82 -5.05 5.45 -16.35
N LYS A 83 -5.77 5.55 -15.22
CA LYS A 83 -7.09 6.21 -15.12
C LYS A 83 -7.13 7.33 -14.08
N THR A 84 -6.03 7.59 -13.37
CA THR A 84 -5.93 8.67 -12.36
C THR A 84 -4.52 9.25 -12.32
N LEU A 85 -4.37 10.49 -11.87
CA LEU A 85 -3.05 11.07 -11.58
C LEU A 85 -2.63 10.88 -10.11
N VAL A 86 -3.52 10.34 -9.26
CA VAL A 86 -3.17 9.95 -7.89
C VAL A 86 -2.03 8.92 -7.93
N PRO A 87 -0.93 9.11 -7.18
CA PRO A 87 0.15 8.14 -7.06
C PRO A 87 -0.35 6.74 -6.71
N VAL A 88 0.02 5.75 -7.51
CA VAL A 88 -0.31 4.33 -7.28
C VAL A 88 0.93 3.56 -6.84
N LEU A 89 0.79 2.89 -5.69
CA LEU A 89 1.78 1.97 -5.13
C LEU A 89 1.31 0.53 -5.34
N GLY A 90 2.12 -0.28 -6.01
CA GLY A 90 1.80 -1.66 -6.33
C GLY A 90 2.43 -2.66 -5.36
N VAL A 91 1.63 -3.58 -4.82
CA VAL A 91 2.10 -4.68 -3.96
C VAL A 91 1.90 -6.02 -4.69
N PRO A 92 2.99 -6.67 -5.14
CA PRO A 92 2.89 -8.00 -5.72
C PRO A 92 2.50 -9.04 -4.66
N VAL A 93 1.30 -9.61 -4.77
CA VAL A 93 0.86 -10.71 -3.90
C VAL A 93 1.52 -12.01 -4.36
N GLN A 94 2.01 -12.82 -3.43
CA GLN A 94 2.71 -14.06 -3.75
C GLN A 94 1.76 -15.08 -4.43
N SER A 95 2.06 -15.42 -5.68
CA SER A 95 1.36 -16.49 -6.41
C SER A 95 1.86 -17.87 -5.99
N ALA A 96 1.01 -18.90 -6.12
CA ALA A 96 1.33 -20.26 -5.69
C ALA A 96 2.46 -20.90 -6.52
N ALA A 97 2.41 -20.76 -7.85
CA ALA A 97 3.33 -21.45 -8.75
C ALA A 97 4.67 -20.72 -8.92
N LEU A 98 4.65 -19.39 -9.00
CA LEU A 98 5.82 -18.57 -9.34
C LEU A 98 6.29 -17.69 -8.20
N SER A 99 5.78 -17.93 -6.98
CA SER A 99 6.17 -17.21 -5.76
C SER A 99 6.16 -15.69 -5.91
N GLY A 100 5.21 -15.17 -6.70
CA GLY A 100 5.04 -13.73 -6.93
C GLY A 100 5.98 -13.10 -7.98
N VAL A 101 6.84 -13.85 -8.66
CA VAL A 101 7.66 -13.30 -9.76
C VAL A 101 6.79 -12.82 -10.92
N ASP A 102 5.76 -13.57 -11.26
CA ASP A 102 4.72 -13.17 -12.22
C ASP A 102 4.02 -11.88 -11.81
N SER A 103 3.71 -11.77 -10.53
CA SER A 103 3.02 -10.63 -9.92
C SER A 103 3.91 -9.40 -9.95
N LEU A 104 5.20 -9.57 -9.61
CA LEU A 104 6.20 -8.52 -9.63
C LEU A 104 6.35 -7.95 -11.04
N TYR A 105 6.59 -8.80 -12.04
CA TYR A 105 6.77 -8.36 -13.42
C TYR A 105 5.50 -7.76 -14.02
N SER A 106 4.32 -8.25 -13.65
CA SER A 106 3.05 -7.67 -14.08
C SER A 106 2.83 -6.25 -13.55
N ILE A 107 3.45 -5.88 -12.43
CA ILE A 107 3.27 -4.57 -11.78
C ILE A 107 4.41 -3.61 -12.11
N VAL A 108 5.68 -4.04 -12.00
CA VAL A 108 6.84 -3.12 -12.07
C VAL A 108 7.23 -2.72 -13.49
N GLN A 109 6.95 -3.56 -14.49
CA GLN A 109 7.40 -3.35 -15.87
C GLN A 109 6.42 -2.48 -16.68
N MET A 110 5.89 -1.42 -16.05
CA MET A 110 5.04 -0.45 -16.75
C MET A 110 5.84 0.26 -17.85
N PRO A 111 5.27 0.44 -19.05
CA PRO A 111 5.92 1.22 -20.10
C PRO A 111 5.96 2.71 -19.75
N ARG A 112 6.80 3.47 -20.46
CA ARG A 112 6.91 4.92 -20.31
C ARG A 112 5.54 5.59 -20.41
N GLY A 113 5.19 6.37 -19.39
CA GLY A 113 4.01 7.25 -19.37
C GLY A 113 3.11 7.03 -18.18
N ILE A 114 2.94 5.78 -17.72
CA ILE A 114 1.99 5.41 -16.66
C ILE A 114 2.74 4.70 -15.53
N PRO A 115 3.24 5.44 -14.51
CA PRO A 115 4.09 4.88 -13.47
C PRO A 115 3.30 4.13 -12.38
N VAL A 116 3.90 3.09 -11.82
CA VAL A 116 3.48 2.44 -10.57
C VAL A 116 4.71 2.29 -9.68
N GLY A 117 4.63 2.77 -8.44
CA GLY A 117 5.69 2.55 -7.45
C GLY A 117 5.57 1.15 -6.86
N THR A 118 6.38 0.20 -7.31
CA THR A 118 6.26 -1.21 -6.88
C THR A 118 7.11 -1.51 -5.64
N LEU A 119 6.53 -2.24 -4.69
CA LEU A 119 7.18 -2.69 -3.47
C LEU A 119 7.55 -4.18 -3.53
N ALA A 120 8.16 -4.70 -2.47
CA ALA A 120 8.53 -6.11 -2.35
C ALA A 120 7.32 -7.05 -2.52
N ILE A 121 7.58 -8.33 -2.84
CA ILE A 121 6.53 -9.36 -2.90
C ILE A 121 5.99 -9.63 -1.48
N GLY A 122 4.67 -9.73 -1.34
CA GLY A 122 3.98 -10.21 -0.13
C GLY A 122 3.92 -9.20 1.01
N LYS A 123 3.85 -9.72 2.25
CA LYS A 123 3.59 -8.93 3.48
C LYS A 123 4.56 -7.76 3.69
N ALA A 124 5.83 -7.95 3.37
CA ALA A 124 6.85 -6.90 3.49
C ALA A 124 6.56 -5.74 2.54
N GLY A 125 6.08 -6.04 1.32
CA GLY A 125 5.65 -5.03 0.36
C GLY A 125 4.42 -4.26 0.80
N ALA A 126 3.44 -4.96 1.39
CA ALA A 126 2.23 -4.32 1.91
C ALA A 126 2.56 -3.31 3.03
N ALA A 127 3.34 -3.72 4.03
CA ALA A 127 3.78 -2.82 5.10
C ALA A 127 4.60 -1.64 4.54
N ASN A 128 5.53 -1.90 3.63
CA ASN A 128 6.36 -0.86 3.02
C ASN A 128 5.56 0.08 2.11
N ALA A 129 4.49 -0.38 1.46
CA ALA A 129 3.61 0.48 0.68
C ALA A 129 2.88 1.47 1.58
N ALA A 130 2.42 1.03 2.75
CA ALA A 130 1.82 1.92 3.75
C ALA A 130 2.83 2.91 4.33
N LEU A 131 4.06 2.46 4.65
CA LEU A 131 5.13 3.36 5.08
C LEU A 131 5.49 4.40 4.01
N LEU A 132 5.60 4.00 2.74
CA LEU A 132 5.88 4.91 1.64
C LEU A 132 4.74 5.90 1.42
N ALA A 133 3.48 5.44 1.46
CA ALA A 133 2.31 6.33 1.41
C ALA A 133 2.31 7.34 2.57
N ALA A 134 2.60 6.89 3.79
CA ALA A 134 2.70 7.76 4.96
C ALA A 134 3.83 8.80 4.78
N GLN A 135 4.99 8.42 4.23
CA GLN A 135 6.08 9.35 3.92
C GLN A 135 5.71 10.38 2.85
N ILE A 136 4.89 10.02 1.86
CA ILE A 136 4.36 10.96 0.86
C ILE A 136 3.46 11.99 1.55
N LEU A 137 2.51 11.53 2.38
CA LEU A 137 1.61 12.42 3.13
C LEU A 137 2.36 13.33 4.10
N ALA A 138 3.38 12.80 4.78
CA ALA A 138 4.18 13.50 5.79
C ALA A 138 4.93 14.73 5.25
N GLN A 139 5.12 14.86 3.92
CA GLN A 139 5.69 16.07 3.32
C GLN A 139 4.87 17.34 3.64
N HIS A 140 3.58 17.17 3.95
CA HIS A 140 2.67 18.25 4.29
C HIS A 140 1.92 18.00 5.61
N ASP A 141 2.40 17.07 6.43
CA ASP A 141 1.79 16.70 7.71
C ASP A 141 2.90 16.49 8.75
N ALA A 142 3.18 17.53 9.52
CA ALA A 142 4.27 17.54 10.49
C ALA A 142 4.03 16.56 11.67
N GLU A 143 2.77 16.32 12.03
CA GLU A 143 2.43 15.36 13.08
C GLU A 143 2.67 13.93 12.59
N LEU A 144 2.23 13.60 11.38
CA LEU A 144 2.52 12.31 10.77
C LEU A 144 4.02 12.10 10.55
N HIS A 145 4.74 13.14 10.12
CA HIS A 145 6.19 13.11 10.00
C HIS A 145 6.86 12.69 11.33
N GLN A 146 6.42 13.28 12.45
CA GLN A 146 6.95 12.92 13.77
C GLN A 146 6.62 11.47 14.13
N ARG A 147 5.39 11.00 13.90
CA ARG A 147 5.00 9.60 14.17
C ARG A 147 5.83 8.59 13.36
N ILE A 148 6.16 8.90 12.10
CA ILE A 148 7.05 8.05 11.29
C ILE A 148 8.48 8.07 11.85
N ALA A 149 8.99 9.22 12.29
CA ALA A 149 10.31 9.33 12.90
C ALA A 149 10.40 8.50 14.19
N ASP A 150 9.39 8.60 15.05
CA ASP A 150 9.30 7.84 16.30
C ASP A 150 9.18 6.34 16.04
N TRP A 151 8.35 5.93 15.07
CA TRP A 151 8.25 4.53 14.63
C TRP A 151 9.61 4.00 14.19
N ARG A 152 10.34 4.72 13.32
CA ARG A 152 11.68 4.30 12.86
C ARG A 152 12.69 4.23 14.00
N LYS A 153 12.62 5.16 14.94
CA LYS A 153 13.46 5.14 16.13
C LYS A 153 13.18 3.89 16.96
N ALA A 154 11.92 3.55 17.22
CA ALA A 154 11.55 2.34 17.96
C ALA A 154 12.07 1.06 17.27
N GLN A 155 11.96 0.94 15.94
CA GLN A 155 12.53 -0.20 15.21
C GLN A 155 14.06 -0.30 15.35
N THR A 156 14.73 0.85 15.41
CA THR A 156 16.18 0.91 15.60
C THR A 156 16.55 0.48 17.02
N ASP A 157 15.86 1.05 18.02
CA ASP A 157 16.09 0.77 19.43
C ASP A 157 15.84 -0.72 19.74
N GLU A 158 14.79 -1.33 19.18
CA GLU A 158 14.50 -2.76 19.33
C GLU A 158 15.69 -3.65 18.91
N VAL A 159 16.35 -3.34 17.78
CA VAL A 159 17.52 -4.09 17.33
C VAL A 159 18.74 -3.84 18.22
N LEU A 160 18.94 -2.59 18.66
CA LEU A 160 20.06 -2.23 19.54
C LEU A 160 19.94 -2.84 20.93
N GLU A 161 18.72 -3.01 21.44
CA GLU A 161 18.41 -3.63 22.73
C GLU A 161 18.52 -5.16 22.70
N ASN A 162 18.48 -5.77 21.51
CA ASN A 162 18.55 -7.22 21.32
C ASN A 162 19.75 -7.65 20.43
N PRO A 163 21.01 -7.32 20.82
CA PRO A 163 22.17 -7.52 19.95
C PRO A 163 22.65 -8.99 19.86
N ASP A 164 22.39 -9.81 20.88
CA ASP A 164 22.74 -11.24 20.87
C ASP A 164 21.48 -12.09 20.65
N PRO A 165 21.35 -12.79 19.51
CA PRO A 165 20.17 -13.60 19.21
C PRO A 165 20.13 -14.93 19.99
N ARG A 166 21.19 -15.27 20.73
CA ARG A 166 21.24 -16.47 21.57
C ARG A 166 20.58 -16.12 22.92
N GLY A 167 19.44 -16.75 23.24
CA GLY A 167 18.72 -16.49 24.49
C GLY A 167 19.59 -16.71 25.74
N THR A 168 19.21 -16.10 26.86
CA THR A 168 19.78 -16.43 28.17
C THR A 168 19.56 -17.92 28.44
N LEU A 169 20.66 -18.68 28.46
CA LEU A 169 20.70 -20.10 28.81
C LEU A 169 20.02 -20.39 30.15
#